data_AF-A0A2E9BC82-F1
#
_entry.id   AF-A0A2E9BC82-F1
#
_cell.length_a   1.000
_cell.length_b   1.000
_cell.length_c   1.000
_cell.angle_alpha   90.00
_cell.angle_beta   90.00
_cell.angle_gamma   90.00
#
_symmetry.space_group_name_H-M   'P 1'
#
loop_
_entity.id
_entity.type
_entity.pdbx_description
1 polymer ?
#
loop_
_entity_poly.entity_id
_entity_poly.type
_entity_poly.pdbx_seq_one_letter_code
_entity_poly.pdbx_strand_id
1 'polypeptide(L)'
;MGHTIFGKDAYNMNFAMLMILTAVEVGAVASSVNGDISEQMVIFILVSIGVVKFLGIAFIFMHLRMEPDSNILTLTALFPSFFILMMFIFIAITVPGAPDSLPAWCRF
;
A
#
# COMPACT_ATOMS: atom_id res chain seq x y z
N MET A 1 17.09 20.56 -5.94
CA MET A 1 16.94 21.29 -4.66
C MET A 1 16.09 20.40 -3.76
N GLY A 2 16.53 20.10 -2.53
CA GLY A 2 15.80 19.17 -1.65
C GLY A 2 14.40 19.71 -1.34
N HIS A 3 13.36 18.91 -1.59
CA HIS A 3 12.00 19.29 -1.23
C HIS A 3 11.87 19.29 0.29
N THR A 4 11.23 20.31 0.84
CA THR A 4 10.91 20.37 2.26
C THR A 4 9.44 20.08 2.47
N ILE A 5 9.13 19.32 3.52
CA ILE A 5 7.77 19.08 3.98
C ILE A 5 7.73 19.58 5.44
N PHE A 6 6.83 20.51 5.74
CA PHE A 6 6.77 21.21 7.04
C PHE A 6 8.10 21.85 7.48
N GLY A 7 8.87 22.39 6.53
CA GLY A 7 10.16 23.05 6.81
C GLY A 7 11.30 22.10 7.21
N LYS A 8 11.07 20.78 7.16
CA LYS A 8 12.09 19.75 7.31
C LYS A 8 12.36 19.09 5.96
N ASP A 9 13.53 18.49 5.84
CA ASP A 9 13.90 17.67 4.69
C ASP A 9 12.86 16.56 4.45
N ALA A 10 12.32 16.48 3.23
CA ALA A 10 11.26 15.54 2.88
C ALA A 10 11.68 14.08 3.10
N TYR A 11 12.95 13.76 2.81
CA TYR A 11 13.52 12.43 2.95
C TYR A 11 13.51 11.98 4.41
N ASN A 12 14.08 12.78 5.29
CA ASN A 12 14.15 12.47 6.71
C ASN A 12 12.78 12.38 7.37
N MET A 13 11.84 13.24 6.95
CA MET A 13 10.48 13.21 7.49
C MET A 13 9.71 11.96 7.04
N ASN A 14 9.81 11.60 5.75
CA ASN A 14 9.18 10.40 5.22
C ASN A 14 9.80 9.14 5.84
N PHE A 15 11.13 9.11 6.02
CA PHE A 15 11.82 8.02 6.70
C PHE A 15 11.28 7.82 8.13
N ALA A 16 11.20 8.89 8.92
CA ALA A 16 10.67 8.82 10.29
C ALA A 16 9.22 8.33 10.32
N MET A 17 8.37 8.83 9.41
CA MET A 17 6.98 8.37 9.27
C MET A 17 6.90 6.87 8.98
N LEU A 18 7.70 6.38 8.03
CA LEU A 18 7.73 4.95 7.66
C LEU A 18 8.20 4.07 8.82
N MET A 19 9.17 4.53 9.62
CA MET A 19 9.61 3.80 10.81
C MET A 19 8.52 3.71 11.88
N ILE A 20 7.80 4.81 12.14
CA ILE A 20 6.67 4.82 13.08
C ILE A 20 5.57 3.86 12.62
N LEU A 21 5.17 3.96 11.35
CA LEU A 21 4.16 3.07 10.77
C LEU A 21 4.59 1.59 10.86
N THR A 22 5.87 1.30 10.65
CA THR A 22 6.40 -0.07 10.81
C THR A 22 6.33 -0.55 12.26
N ALA A 23 6.64 0.32 13.23
CA ALA A 23 6.49 -0.03 14.64
C ALA A 23 5.03 -0.34 14.99
N VAL A 24 4.07 0.38 14.41
CA VAL A 24 2.63 0.11 14.58
C VAL A 24 2.25 -1.24 13.97
N GLU A 25 2.72 -1.57 12.77
CA GLU A 25 2.46 -2.88 12.13
C GLU A 25 2.96 -4.04 13.00
N VAL A 26 4.20 -3.95 13.48
CA VAL A 26 4.78 -4.97 14.38
C VAL A 26 4.01 -5.03 15.70
N GLY A 27 3.63 -3.88 16.26
CA GLY A 27 2.82 -3.80 17.47
C GLY A 27 1.45 -4.46 17.29
N ALA A 28 0.76 -4.23 16.17
CA ALA A 28 -0.52 -4.87 15.86
C ALA A 28 -0.37 -6.39 15.73
N VAL A 29 0.66 -6.88 15.04
CA VAL A 29 0.92 -8.32 14.96
C VAL A 29 1.20 -8.92 16.34
N ALA A 30 1.99 -8.24 17.18
CA ALA A 30 2.24 -8.69 18.56
C ALA A 30 0.95 -8.77 19.40
N SER A 31 0.09 -7.75 19.32
CA SER A 31 -1.21 -7.74 20.00
C SER A 31 -2.16 -8.84 19.50
N SER A 32 -2.10 -9.19 18.21
CA SER A 32 -2.82 -10.36 17.65
C SER A 32 -2.39 -11.66 18.31
N VAL A 33 -1.08 -11.86 18.44
CA VAL A 33 -0.49 -13.07 19.02
C VAL A 33 -0.85 -13.21 20.50
N ASN A 34 -0.97 -12.09 21.21
CA ASN A 34 -1.43 -12.07 22.61
C ASN A 34 -2.95 -12.23 22.77
N GLY A 35 -3.72 -12.19 21.68
CA GLY A 35 -5.18 -12.31 21.69
C GLY A 35 -5.93 -11.02 22.03
N ASP A 36 -5.26 -9.86 22.03
CA ASP A 36 -5.87 -8.57 22.36
C ASP A 36 -6.72 -8.00 21.21
N ILE A 37 -6.39 -8.36 19.97
CA ILE A 37 -7.10 -7.92 18.76
C ILE A 37 -7.38 -9.08 17.82
N SER A 38 -8.46 -8.99 17.04
CA SER A 38 -8.84 -10.03 16.09
C SER A 38 -7.93 -10.07 14.85
N GLU A 39 -7.82 -11.24 14.23
CA GLU A 39 -7.06 -11.42 12.99
C GLU A 39 -7.54 -10.47 11.87
N GLN A 40 -8.86 -10.27 11.77
CA GLN A 40 -9.44 -9.36 10.78
C GLN A 40 -9.02 -7.89 11.02
N MET A 41 -8.92 -7.48 12.29
CA MET A 41 -8.43 -6.14 12.64
C MET A 41 -6.96 -5.96 12.25
N VAL A 42 -6.14 -6.99 12.48
CA VAL A 42 -4.70 -6.97 12.15
C VAL A 42 -4.50 -6.85 10.65
N ILE A 43 -5.22 -7.66 9.86
CA ILE A 43 -5.17 -7.59 8.40
C ILE A 43 -5.56 -6.18 7.92
N PHE A 44 -6.62 -5.60 8.49
CA PHE A 44 -7.03 -4.24 8.16
C PHE A 44 -5.94 -3.20 8.46
N ILE A 45 -5.28 -3.29 9.62
CA ILE A 45 -4.17 -2.40 9.99
C ILE A 45 -2.99 -2.56 9.03
N LEU A 46 -2.56 -3.80 8.76
CA LEU A 46 -1.43 -4.07 7.87
C LEU A 46 -1.68 -3.58 6.44
N VAL A 47 -2.88 -3.83 5.90
CA VAL A 47 -3.24 -3.41 4.54
C VAL A 47 -3.34 -1.88 4.45
N SER A 48 -4.03 -1.23 5.39
CA SER A 48 -4.18 0.23 5.37
C SER A 48 -2.84 0.96 5.53
N ILE A 49 -1.99 0.53 6.47
CA ILE A 49 -0.65 1.09 6.65
C ILE A 49 0.23 0.80 5.43
N GLY A 50 0.17 -0.43 4.90
CA GLY A 50 0.90 -0.81 3.69
C GLY A 50 0.61 0.10 2.50
N VAL A 51 -0.65 0.49 2.29
CA VAL A 51 -1.05 1.46 1.24
C VAL A 51 -0.42 2.83 1.49
N VAL A 52 -0.49 3.35 2.73
CA VAL A 52 0.10 4.66 3.06
C VAL A 52 1.61 4.65 2.86
N LYS A 53 2.30 3.60 3.31
CA LYS A 53 3.75 3.43 3.14
C LYS A 53 4.13 3.33 1.67
N PHE A 54 3.38 2.56 0.88
CA PHE A 54 3.58 2.43 -0.56
C PHE A 54 3.56 3.82 -1.24
N LEU A 55 2.57 4.64 -0.93
CA LEU A 55 2.48 6.01 -1.49
C LEU A 55 3.64 6.90 -1.02
N GLY A 56 4.01 6.84 0.26
CA GLY A 56 5.15 7.61 0.80
C GLY A 56 6.48 7.26 0.13
N ILE A 57 6.73 5.97 -0.12
CA ILE A 57 7.95 5.50 -0.82
C ILE A 57 7.89 5.89 -2.30
N ALA A 58 6.77 5.64 -2.97
CA ALA A 58 6.56 5.92 -4.38
C ALA A 58 6.77 7.41 -4.69
N PHE A 59 6.15 8.30 -3.91
CA PHE A 59 6.23 9.73 -4.19
C PHE A 59 7.56 10.36 -3.80
N ILE A 60 8.16 9.99 -2.65
CA ILE A 60 9.35 10.67 -2.13
C ILE A 60 10.64 9.94 -2.49
N PHE A 61 10.76 8.64 -2.19
CA PHE A 61 12.01 7.90 -2.39
C PHE A 61 12.23 7.45 -3.84
N MET A 62 11.15 7.17 -4.57
CA MET A 62 11.23 6.82 -6.00
C MET A 62 11.10 8.05 -6.91
N HIS A 63 10.96 9.26 -6.36
CA HIS A 63 10.81 10.52 -7.11
C HIS A 63 9.68 10.52 -8.15
N LEU A 64 8.65 9.69 -7.96
CA LEU A 64 7.49 9.66 -8.86
C LEU A 64 6.65 10.94 -8.74
N ARG A 65 6.85 11.72 -7.68
CA ARG A 65 6.37 13.11 -7.61
C ARG A 65 7.47 14.00 -7.08
N MET A 66 7.26 15.31 -7.26
CA MET A 66 8.09 16.42 -6.77
C MET A 66 9.23 16.87 -7.69
N GLU A 67 9.57 16.16 -8.77
CA GLU A 67 10.66 16.51 -9.68
C GLU A 67 10.13 16.88 -11.09
N PRO A 68 10.84 17.69 -11.90
CA PRO A 68 10.35 18.09 -13.23
C PRO A 68 10.06 16.91 -14.16
N ASP A 69 10.81 15.81 -14.04
CA ASP A 69 10.61 14.59 -14.84
C ASP A 69 9.66 13.56 -14.19
N SER A 70 9.07 13.87 -13.03
CA SER A 70 8.21 12.94 -12.29
C SER A 70 6.98 12.46 -13.09
N ASN A 71 6.47 13.25 -14.03
CA ASN A 71 5.30 12.88 -14.83
C ASN A 71 5.59 11.69 -15.76
N ILE A 72 6.75 11.65 -16.42
CA ILE A 72 7.09 10.54 -17.30
C ILE A 72 7.41 9.28 -16.49
N LEU A 73 8.08 9.43 -15.34
CA LEU A 73 8.38 8.31 -14.43
C LEU A 73 7.11 7.71 -13.81
N THR A 74 6.12 8.53 -13.49
CA THR A 74 4.82 8.04 -13.00
C THR A 74 4.07 7.29 -14.09
N LEU A 75 4.06 7.80 -15.33
CA LEU A 75 3.40 7.13 -16.45
C LEU A 75 4.02 5.76 -16.74
N THR A 76 5.35 5.65 -16.71
CA THR A 76 6.04 4.37 -16.89
C THR A 76 5.83 3.41 -15.72
N ALA A 77 5.68 3.91 -14.48
CA ALA A 77 5.34 3.08 -13.33
C ALA A 77 3.87 2.61 -13.33
N LEU A 78 2.95 3.42 -13.90
CA LEU A 78 1.53 3.06 -13.99
C LEU A 78 1.29 1.90 -14.94
N PHE A 79 2.06 1.79 -16.02
CA PHE A 79 1.92 0.70 -17.00
C PHE A 79 2.03 -0.70 -16.37
N PRO A 80 3.13 -1.10 -15.70
CA PRO A 80 3.21 -2.41 -15.05
C PRO A 80 2.22 -2.55 -13.90
N SER A 81 1.89 -1.48 -13.17
CA SER A 81 0.89 -1.54 -12.09
C SER A 81 -0.51 -1.90 -12.62
N PHE A 82 -0.88 -1.39 -13.80
CA PHE A 82 -2.12 -1.73 -14.47
C PHE A 82 -2.15 -3.21 -14.87
N PHE A 83 -1.05 -3.73 -15.42
CA PHE A 83 -0.96 -5.16 -15.76
C PHE A 83 -1.06 -6.06 -14.54
N ILE A 84 -0.40 -5.71 -13.43
CA ILE A 84 -0.50 -6.45 -12.16
C ILE A 84 -1.94 -6.46 -11.65
N LEU A 85 -2.62 -5.31 -11.68
CA LEU A 85 -4.03 -5.21 -11.28
C LEU A 85 -4.91 -6.11 -12.15
N MET A 86 -4.72 -6.07 -13.47
CA MET A 86 -5.44 -6.94 -14.40
C MET A 86 -5.16 -8.41 -14.11
N MET A 87 -3.91 -8.80 -13.85
CA MET A 87 -3.56 -10.17 -13.49
C MET A 87 -4.30 -10.64 -12.24
N PHE A 88 -4.37 -9.81 -11.18
CA PHE A 88 -5.14 -10.16 -9.98
C PHE A 88 -6.63 -10.37 -10.29
N ILE A 89 -7.24 -9.51 -11.11
CA ILE A 89 -8.64 -9.64 -11.51
C ILE A 89 -8.85 -10.95 -12.29
N PHE A 90 -8.01 -11.24 -13.28
CA PHE A 90 -8.13 -12.45 -14.08
C PHE A 90 -7.93 -13.71 -13.25
N ILE A 91 -6.95 -13.72 -12.35
CA ILE A 91 -6.72 -14.85 -11.42
C ILE A 91 -7.96 -15.04 -10.52
N ALA A 92 -8.52 -13.95 -10.00
CA ALA A 92 -9.71 -14.02 -9.13
C ALA A 92 -10.95 -14.58 -9.84
N ILE A 93 -11.13 -14.34 -11.14
CA ILE A 93 -12.29 -14.85 -11.89
C ILE A 93 -12.05 -16.23 -12.54
N THR A 94 -10.80 -16.70 -12.62
CA THR A 94 -10.44 -17.98 -13.26
C THR A 94 -10.07 -19.09 -12.28
N VAL A 95 -10.08 -18.82 -10.97
CA VAL A 95 -9.89 -19.84 -9.93
C VAL A 95 -11.07 -20.84 -9.91
N PRO A 96 -10.82 -22.15 -9.70
CA PRO A 96 -11.90 -23.12 -9.51
C PRO A 96 -12.81 -22.70 -8.33
N GLY A 97 -14.11 -22.58 -8.61
CA GLY A 97 -15.11 -22.10 -7.64
C GLY A 97 -15.54 -20.63 -7.81
N ALA A 98 -14.83 -19.85 -8.65
CA ALA A 98 -15.23 -18.48 -8.98
C ALA A 98 -16.69 -18.30 -9.43
N PRO A 99 -17.25 -19.13 -10.36
CA PRO A 99 -18.63 -18.96 -10.81
C PRO A 99 -19.68 -19.22 -9.71
N ASP A 100 -19.33 -19.96 -8.65
CA ASP A 100 -20.22 -20.25 -7.52
C ASP A 100 -20.11 -19.20 -6.41
N SER A 101 -18.91 -18.62 -6.20
CA SER A 101 -18.67 -17.60 -5.16
C SER A 101 -19.02 -16.16 -5.59
N LEU A 102 -18.93 -15.83 -6.88
CA LEU A 102 -19.26 -14.51 -7.43
C LEU A 102 -20.74 -14.12 -7.22
N PRO A 103 -21.73 -14.99 -7.47
CA PRO A 103 -23.15 -14.69 -7.22
C PRO A 103 -23.48 -14.46 -5.75
N ALA A 104 -22.71 -15.00 -4.79
CA ALA A 104 -22.95 -14.79 -3.37
C ALA A 104 -22.59 -13.36 -2.91
N TRP A 105 -21.59 -12.73 -3.54
CA TRP A 105 -21.20 -11.35 -3.27
C TRP A 105 -22.10 -10.32 -3.96
N CYS A 106 -22.67 -10.64 -5.12
CA CYS A 106 -23.57 -9.76 -5.86
C CYS A 106 -25.06 -9.83 -5.42
N ARG A 107 -25.41 -10.71 -4.45
CA ARG A 107 -26.79 -10.93 -3.98
C ARG A 107 -27.08 -10.30 -2.60
N PHE A 108 -26.36 -9.25 -2.26
CA PHE A 108 -26.81 -8.30 -1.24
C PHE A 108 -27.92 -7.39 -1.77
#